data_AF-F0NFS8-F1
#
_entry.id   AF-F0NFS8-F1
#
_cell.length_a   1.000
_cell.length_b   1.000
_cell.length_c   1.000
_cell.angle_alpha   90.00
_cell.angle_beta   90.00
_cell.angle_gamma   90.00
#
_symmetry.space_group_name_H-M   'P 1'
#
loop_
_entity.id
_entity.type
_entity.pdbx_description
1 polymer ?
#
loop_
_entity_poly.entity_id
_entity_poly.type
_entity_poly.pdbx_seq_one_letter_code
_entity_poly.pdbx_strand_id
1 'polypeptide(L)'
;MDKVRKLWLLIIIGNLFDYTVTLVLSYLGLLYMDRNFFIRYDTSFLDVLMTLTGEKLLLLSGVYWFSKLFDYLKISKYKWIGLLPFAIITMLLVGYIILGLIVIFLF
;
A
#
# COMPACT_ATOMS: atom_id res chain seq x y z
N MET A 1 21.83 -4.68 6.71
CA MET A 1 21.36 -3.79 5.62
C MET A 1 20.42 -4.51 4.66
N ASP A 2 20.71 -5.73 4.22
CA ASP A 2 19.86 -6.47 3.28
C ASP A 2 18.40 -6.67 3.70
N LYS A 3 18.14 -7.05 4.96
CA LYS A 3 16.77 -7.30 5.45
C LYS A 3 15.90 -6.05 5.35
N VAL A 4 16.42 -4.89 5.76
CA VAL A 4 15.72 -3.61 5.71
C VAL A 4 15.42 -3.21 4.27
N ARG A 5 16.39 -3.39 3.36
CA ARG A 5 16.20 -3.11 1.92
C ARG A 5 15.14 -4.01 1.29
N LYS A 6 15.14 -5.31 1.60
CA LYS A 6 14.12 -6.26 1.13
C LYS A 6 12.73 -5.89 1.61
N LEU A 7 12.58 -5.53 2.90
CA LEU A 7 11.29 -5.10 3.45
C LEU A 7 10.78 -3.82 2.79
N TRP A 8 11.66 -2.83 2.59
CA TRP A 8 11.30 -1.61 1.84
C TRP A 8 10.86 -1.90 0.42
N LEU A 9 11.60 -2.75 -0.29
CA LEU A 9 11.26 -3.13 -1.65
C LEU A 9 9.90 -3.83 -1.72
N LEU A 10 9.60 -4.71 -0.76
CA LEU A 10 8.30 -5.36 -0.64
C LEU A 10 7.16 -4.35 -0.37
N ILE A 11 7.37 -3.39 0.54
CA ILE A 11 6.40 -2.34 0.84
C ILE A 11 6.13 -1.48 -0.40
N ILE A 12 7.18 -1.04 -1.09
CA ILE A 12 7.06 -0.18 -2.28
C ILE A 12 6.34 -0.91 -3.41
N ILE A 13 6.80 -2.12 -3.77
CA ILE A 13 6.22 -2.87 -4.89
C ILE A 13 4.76 -3.25 -4.58
N GLY A 14 4.47 -3.69 -3.36
CA GLY A 14 3.09 -4.04 -2.99
C GLY A 14 2.14 -2.84 -3.03
N ASN A 15 2.58 -1.68 -2.55
CA ASN A 15 1.77 -0.45 -2.64
C ASN A 15 1.63 0.05 -4.09
N LEU A 16 2.66 -0.12 -4.93
CA LEU A 16 2.57 0.24 -6.34
C LEU A 16 1.61 -0.68 -7.11
N PHE A 17 1.62 -1.98 -6.79
CA PHE A 17 0.65 -2.94 -7.33
C PHE A 17 -0.77 -2.56 -6.94
N ASP A 18 -1.03 -2.37 -5.64
CA ASP A 18 -2.33 -1.93 -5.13
C ASP A 18 -2.80 -0.63 -5.79
N TYR A 19 -1.95 0.39 -5.81
CA TYR A 19 -2.23 1.67 -6.48
C TYR A 19 -2.63 1.49 -7.95
N THR A 20 -1.86 0.69 -8.70
CA THR A 20 -2.11 0.47 -10.13
C THR A 20 -3.41 -0.27 -10.36
N VAL A 21 -3.68 -1.34 -9.60
CA VAL A 21 -4.90 -2.14 -9.74
C VAL A 21 -6.13 -1.30 -9.41
N THR A 22 -6.10 -0.54 -8.31
CA THR A 22 -7.23 0.30 -7.89
C THR A 22 -7.53 1.39 -8.92
N LEU A 23 -6.49 2.01 -9.52
CA LEU A 23 -6.69 2.93 -10.64
C LEU A 23 -7.28 2.28 -11.88
N VAL A 24 -6.80 1.09 -12.26
CA VAL A 24 -7.34 0.35 -13.42
C VAL A 24 -8.80 -0.01 -13.18
N LEU A 25 -9.15 -0.52 -12.00
CA LEU A 25 -10.53 -0.84 -11.65
C LEU A 25 -11.44 0.39 -11.64
N SER A 26 -10.95 1.52 -11.12
CA SER A 26 -11.67 2.80 -11.17
C SER A 26 -11.87 3.28 -12.62
N TYR A 27 -10.83 3.22 -13.45
CA TYR A 27 -10.92 3.60 -14.87
C TYR A 27 -11.93 2.75 -15.65
N LEU A 28 -12.01 1.45 -15.33
CA LEU A 28 -12.97 0.52 -15.94
C LEU A 28 -14.39 0.62 -15.34
N GLY A 29 -14.60 1.46 -14.30
CA GLY A 29 -15.88 1.55 -13.60
C GLY A 29 -16.25 0.29 -12.79
N LEU A 30 -15.27 -0.57 -12.51
CA LEU A 30 -15.42 -1.84 -11.78
C LEU A 30 -15.03 -1.73 -10.30
N LEU A 31 -14.73 -0.52 -9.83
CA LEU A 31 -14.42 -0.25 -8.44
C LEU A 31 -15.70 -0.31 -7.58
N TYR A 32 -16.09 -1.51 -7.18
CA TYR A 32 -17.26 -1.72 -6.31
C TYR A 32 -16.90 -1.44 -4.86
N MET A 33 -17.42 -0.32 -4.32
CA MET A 33 -17.23 0.15 -2.95
C MET A 33 -15.81 -0.07 -2.45
N ASP A 34 -14.94 0.89 -2.75
CA ASP A 34 -13.62 0.89 -2.14
C ASP A 34 -13.80 1.01 -0.61
N ARG A 35 -13.43 -0.04 0.13
CA ARG A 35 -13.41 0.02 1.61
C ARG A 35 -12.31 0.95 2.12
N ASN A 36 -11.57 1.58 1.22
CA ASN A 36 -10.67 2.67 1.54
C ASN A 36 -11.46 3.83 2.15
N PHE A 37 -11.30 4.04 3.46
CA PHE A 37 -12.07 5.01 4.25
C PHE A 37 -12.00 6.43 3.67
N PHE A 38 -10.91 6.74 2.98
CA PHE A 38 -10.68 8.04 2.35
C PHE A 38 -11.45 8.23 1.04
N ILE A 39 -11.78 7.16 0.31
CA ILE A 39 -12.44 7.19 -1.01
C ILE A 39 -13.97 7.04 -0.86
N ARG A 40 -14.45 6.42 0.22
CA ARG A 40 -15.89 6.23 0.54
C ARG A 40 -16.68 5.64 -0.63
N TYR A 41 -17.60 6.42 -1.20
CA TYR A 41 -18.52 6.04 -2.27
C TYR A 41 -18.17 6.71 -3.60
N ASP A 42 -17.11 7.53 -3.61
CA ASP A 42 -16.71 8.22 -4.82
C ASP A 42 -15.93 7.27 -5.72
N THR A 43 -16.39 7.14 -6.96
CA THR A 43 -15.81 6.26 -7.98
C THR A 43 -15.24 7.05 -9.15
N SER A 44 -15.35 8.39 -9.09
CA SER A 44 -14.75 9.30 -10.05
C SER A 44 -13.25 9.05 -10.13
N PHE A 45 -12.75 8.74 -11.32
CA PHE A 45 -11.35 8.39 -11.54
C PHE A 45 -10.38 9.46 -11.04
N LEU A 46 -10.70 10.74 -11.24
CA LEU A 46 -9.85 11.85 -10.78
C LEU A 46 -9.79 11.93 -9.25
N ASP A 47 -10.91 11.72 -8.57
CA ASP A 47 -10.99 11.79 -7.11
C ASP A 47 -10.29 10.58 -6.48
N VAL A 48 -10.47 9.39 -7.06
CA VAL A 48 -9.74 8.16 -6.70
C VAL A 48 -8.23 8.37 -6.91
N LEU A 49 -7.81 8.93 -8.05
CA LEU A 49 -6.40 9.20 -8.35
C LEU A 49 -5.77 10.15 -7.34
N MET A 50 -6.40 11.29 -7.07
CA MET A 50 -5.87 12.28 -6.11
C MET A 50 -5.79 11.70 -4.70
N THR A 51 -6.85 11.00 -4.26
CA THR A 51 -6.94 10.44 -2.91
C THR A 51 -5.92 9.32 -2.70
N LEU A 52 -5.85 8.35 -3.62
CA LEU A 52 -4.88 7.26 -3.55
C LEU A 52 -3.44 7.79 -3.59
N THR A 53 -3.16 8.75 -4.46
CA THR A 53 -1.81 9.34 -4.54
C THR A 53 -1.43 9.97 -3.21
N GLY A 54 -2.31 10.77 -2.62
CA GLY A 54 -2.10 11.39 -1.32
C GLY A 54 -1.89 10.35 -0.21
N GLU A 55 -2.76 9.34 -0.14
CA GLU A 55 -2.67 8.25 0.83
C GLU A 55 -1.34 7.49 0.72
N LYS A 56 -0.92 7.08 -0.49
CA LYS A 56 0.32 6.34 -0.68
C LYS A 56 1.55 7.18 -0.34
N LEU A 57 1.56 8.47 -0.69
CA LEU A 57 2.65 9.38 -0.30
C LEU A 57 2.72 9.59 1.21
N LEU A 58 1.57 9.76 1.88
CA LEU A 58 1.50 9.86 3.34
C LEU A 58 1.97 8.57 4.02
N LEU A 59 1.58 7.40 3.51
CA LEU A 59 2.03 6.12 4.04
C LEU A 59 3.55 5.96 3.87
N LEU A 60 4.09 6.16 2.66
CA LEU A 60 5.52 5.98 2.39
C LEU A 60 6.38 6.98 3.18
N SER A 61 5.94 8.25 3.28
CA SER A 61 6.61 9.25 4.10
C SER A 61 6.54 8.91 5.59
N GLY A 62 5.40 8.44 6.09
CA GLY A 62 5.23 7.98 7.46
C GLY A 62 6.15 6.81 7.80
N VAL A 63 6.20 5.77 6.94
CA VAL A 63 7.11 4.62 7.09
C VAL A 63 8.57 5.06 7.01
N TYR A 64 8.89 6.04 6.16
CA TYR A 64 10.23 6.61 6.05
C TYR A 64 10.67 7.27 7.36
N TRP A 65 9.87 8.21 7.87
CA TRP A 65 10.15 8.91 9.12
C TRP A 65 10.17 7.96 10.32
N PHE A 66 9.26 6.99 10.36
CA PHE A 66 9.28 5.92 11.34
C PHE A 66 10.60 5.14 11.29
N SER A 67 11.09 4.78 10.11
CA SER A 67 12.38 4.10 9.97
C SER A 67 13.57 4.98 10.39
N LYS A 68 13.50 6.29 10.16
CA LYS A 68 14.50 7.28 10.59
C LYS A 68 14.53 7.46 12.11
N LEU A 69 13.41 7.28 12.81
CA LEU A 69 13.35 7.32 14.27
C LEU A 69 14.32 6.31 14.90
N PHE A 70 14.49 5.12 14.31
CA PHE A 70 15.45 4.12 14.80
C PHE A 70 16.91 4.56 14.64
N ASP A 71 17.23 5.36 13.61
CA ASP A 71 18.57 5.95 13.50
C ASP A 71 18.79 6.97 14.61
N TYR A 72 17.79 7.83 14.82
CA TYR A 72 17.85 8.88 15.84
C TYR A 72 18.03 8.31 17.24
N LEU A 73 17.30 7.23 17.56
CA LEU A 73 17.37 6.52 18.84
C LEU A 73 18.60 5.60 18.97
N LYS A 74 19.52 5.59 17.99
CA LYS A 74 20.72 4.72 17.97
C LYS A 74 20.42 3.22 18.04
N ILE A 75 19.23 2.80 17.63
CA ILE A 75 18.75 1.41 17.60
C ILE A 75 18.55 0.89 16.17
N SER A 76 19.36 1.38 15.23
CA SER A 76 19.25 1.09 13.79
C SER A 76 19.31 -0.41 13.44
N LYS A 77 19.93 -1.24 14.30
CA LYS A 77 19.93 -2.71 14.21
C LYS A 77 18.53 -3.32 14.22
N TYR A 78 17.55 -2.67 14.84
CA TYR A 78 16.18 -3.17 15.01
C TYR A 78 15.17 -2.61 14.00
N LYS A 79 15.59 -1.78 13.04
CA LYS A 79 14.73 -1.21 11.99
C LYS A 79 13.88 -2.25 11.26
N TRP A 80 14.45 -3.43 11.02
CA TRP A 80 13.76 -4.49 10.31
C TRP A 80 12.53 -4.99 11.07
N ILE A 81 12.56 -4.97 12.42
CA ILE A 81 11.41 -5.32 13.26
C ILE A 81 10.32 -4.26 13.10
N GLY A 82 10.70 -2.98 13.11
CA GLY A 82 9.76 -1.88 12.89
C GLY A 82 9.10 -1.91 11.50
N LEU A 83 9.82 -2.32 10.47
CA LEU A 83 9.29 -2.42 9.10
C LEU A 83 8.45 -3.69 8.85
N LEU A 84 8.64 -4.72 9.67
CA LEU A 84 7.92 -6.00 9.55
C LEU A 84 6.39 -5.86 9.51
N PRO A 85 5.72 -5.14 10.45
CA PRO A 85 4.26 -5.01 10.41
C PRO A 85 3.76 -4.35 9.12
N PHE A 86 4.46 -3.33 8.61
CA PHE A 86 4.08 -2.68 7.35
C PHE A 86 4.21 -3.63 6.15
N ALA A 87 5.26 -4.45 6.11
CA ALA A 87 5.43 -5.45 5.07
C ALA A 87 4.36 -6.57 5.14
N ILE A 88 4.00 -7.01 6.36
CA ILE A 88 2.94 -8.01 6.56
C ILE A 88 1.59 -7.47 6.08
N ILE A 89 1.22 -6.26 6.51
CA ILE A 89 -0.04 -5.61 6.07
C ILE A 89 -0.07 -5.46 4.55
N THR A 90 1.05 -5.03 3.95
CA THR A 90 1.17 -4.90 2.49
C THR A 90 0.94 -6.24 1.79
N MET A 91 1.55 -7.34 2.27
CA MET A 91 1.34 -8.67 1.68
C MET A 91 -0.11 -9.15 1.81
N LEU A 92 -0.74 -8.93 2.97
CA LEU A 92 -2.13 -9.31 3.20
C LEU A 92 -3.08 -8.56 2.24
N LEU A 93 -2.88 -7.26 2.07
CA LEU A 93 -3.66 -6.45 1.14
C LEU A 93 -3.47 -6.92 -0.31
N VAL A 94 -2.22 -7.11 -0.75
CA VAL A 94 -1.93 -7.62 -2.09
C VAL A 94 -2.58 -8.98 -2.33
N GLY A 95 -2.47 -9.90 -1.36
CA GLY A 95 -3.11 -11.21 -1.44
C GLY A 95 -4.64 -11.12 -1.55
N TYR A 96 -5.25 -10.22 -0.78
CA TYR A 96 -6.69 -9.97 -0.84
C TYR A 96 -7.13 -9.42 -2.20
N ILE A 97 -6.39 -8.46 -2.76
CA ILE A 97 -6.66 -7.90 -4.09
C ILE A 97 -6.58 -8.98 -5.17
N ILE A 98 -5.54 -9.81 -5.13
CA ILE A 98 -5.38 -10.91 -6.10
C ILE A 98 -6.58 -11.87 -6.03
N LEU A 99 -7.01 -12.26 -4.82
CA LEU A 99 -8.20 -13.10 -4.66
C LEU A 99 -9.46 -12.43 -5.21
N GLY A 100 -9.65 -11.13 -4.96
CA GLY A 100 -10.77 -10.36 -5.51
C GLY A 100 -10.76 -10.34 -7.04
N LEU A 101 -9.60 -10.10 -7.66
CA LEU A 101 -9.46 -10.13 -9.13
C LEU A 101 -9.78 -11.51 -9.70
N ILE A 102 -9.27 -12.58 -9.07
CA ILE A 102 -9.57 -13.96 -9.47
C ILE A 102 -11.08 -14.21 -9.47
N VAL A 103 -11.80 -13.76 -8.45
CA VAL A 103 -13.26 -13.90 -8.37
C VAL A 103 -13.96 -13.12 -9.48
N ILE A 104 -13.59 -11.85 -9.71
CA ILE A 104 -14.21 -10.98 -10.74
C ILE A 104 -14.02 -11.53 -12.16
N PHE A 105 -12.88 -12.17 -12.45
CA PHE A 105 -12.58 -12.65 -13.81
C PHE A 105 -12.99 -14.11 -14.08
N LEU A 106 -13.27 -14.91 -13.04
CA LEU A 106 -13.70 -16.30 -13.19
C LEU A 106 -15.21 -16.51 -13.06
N PHE A 107 -15.94 -15.55 -12.49
CA PHE A 107 -17.39 -15.60 -12.27
C PHE A 107 -18.07 -14.37 -12.87
#